data_AF-A0A925L4E3-F1
#
_entry.id   AF-A0A925L4E3-F1
#
_cell.length_a   1.000
_cell.length_b   1.000
_cell.length_c   1.000
_cell.angle_alpha   90.00
_cell.angle_beta   90.00
_cell.angle_gamma   90.00
#
_symmetry.space_group_name_H-M   'P 1'
#
loop_
_entity.id
_entity.type
_entity.pdbx_description
1 polymer ?
#
loop_
_entity_poly.entity_id
_entity_poly.type
_entity_poly.pdbx_seq_one_letter_code
_entity_poly.pdbx_strand_id
1 'polypeptide(L)'
;MENAKPAGGRYRSGNGRECICLVGERLVFVQYADGSYNAFMLAANMANTLVMPPVGECDTTPGAILVRNAFAGHIHAEAPPSVFGAFVAACRKPSADGIRGAYAALSGWLGDRPEGDVAEGLAHSVADSAEFFEELGPDRESTWRMFLPLPDDNKRGQPVWMLPNLTSLTNIYARVNLRHRRRVGGVTLLHDRQDHFDDILRASKSGAERLAVAGQTMEVPHADYMFEEQAALTFVDSSSPGVRAADLLAGFVMRYVRTVLYGGAPPTSEYTNVYHRLLLLSEPAEGLGVNLVLSPDDRMKVHALLPPPPFLVRMTFE
;
A
#
# COMPACT_ATOMS: atom_id res chain seq x y z
N MET A 1 16.90 -22.69 -39.50
CA MET A 1 16.64 -21.25 -39.31
C MET A 1 15.14 -21.05 -39.37
N GLU A 2 14.48 -21.03 -38.21
CA GLU A 2 13.18 -20.39 -38.09
C GLU A 2 13.02 -20.00 -36.61
N ASN A 3 12.99 -18.69 -36.38
CA ASN A 3 13.01 -18.06 -35.06
C ASN A 3 11.63 -18.16 -34.41
N ALA A 4 11.51 -18.99 -33.38
CA ALA A 4 10.38 -18.94 -32.45
C ALA A 4 10.62 -17.80 -31.43
N LYS A 5 9.88 -16.70 -31.58
CA LYS A 5 9.77 -15.65 -30.56
C LYS A 5 9.10 -16.22 -29.30
N PRO A 6 9.63 -15.99 -28.09
CA PRO A 6 8.92 -16.33 -26.87
C PRO A 6 7.79 -15.33 -26.63
N ALA A 7 6.61 -15.87 -26.34
CA ALA A 7 5.41 -15.12 -26.01
C ALA A 7 5.58 -14.38 -24.68
N GLY A 8 5.72 -13.06 -24.75
CA GLY A 8 5.70 -12.18 -23.58
C GLY A 8 4.32 -12.17 -22.94
N GLY A 9 4.15 -12.96 -21.88
CA GLY A 9 2.97 -12.94 -21.02
C GLY A 9 2.89 -11.61 -20.27
N ARG A 10 2.04 -10.69 -20.74
CA ARG A 10 1.66 -9.50 -19.99
C ARG A 10 0.87 -9.94 -18.75
N TYR A 11 1.39 -9.64 -17.57
CA TYR A 11 0.64 -9.69 -16.32
C TYR A 11 -0.58 -8.76 -16.45
N ARG A 12 -1.78 -9.33 -16.55
CA ARG A 12 -3.02 -8.56 -16.53
C ARG A 12 -3.27 -8.15 -15.08
N SER A 13 -2.93 -6.90 -14.74
CA SER A 13 -3.35 -6.31 -13.47
C SER A 13 -4.88 -6.33 -13.39
N GLY A 14 -5.41 -6.94 -12.33
CA GLY A 14 -6.82 -6.80 -11.99
C GLY A 14 -7.13 -5.33 -11.76
N ASN A 15 -8.24 -4.84 -12.33
CA ASN A 15 -8.75 -3.50 -12.08
C ASN A 15 -9.19 -3.41 -10.61
N GLY A 16 -8.27 -3.06 -9.70
CA GLY A 16 -8.59 -2.77 -8.30
C GLY A 16 -9.44 -1.51 -8.22
N ARG A 17 -10.73 -1.66 -7.92
CA ARG A 17 -11.63 -0.57 -7.57
C ARG A 17 -12.15 -0.85 -6.18
N GLU A 18 -11.76 -0.04 -5.21
CA GLU A 18 -12.33 -0.06 -3.87
C GLU A 18 -12.55 1.39 -3.42
N CYS A 19 -13.79 1.71 -3.08
CA CYS A 19 -14.23 3.06 -2.73
C CYS A 19 -14.79 3.04 -1.31
N ILE A 20 -14.24 3.88 -0.43
CA ILE A 20 -14.70 4.02 0.96
C ILE A 20 -15.32 5.39 1.09
N CYS A 21 -16.64 5.47 1.29
CA CYS A 21 -17.35 6.74 1.45
C CYS A 21 -17.73 6.99 2.91
N LEU A 22 -17.45 8.20 3.41
CA LEU A 22 -17.94 8.63 4.71
C LEU A 22 -18.95 9.75 4.55
N VAL A 23 -20.23 9.42 4.62
CA VAL A 23 -21.27 10.44 4.52
C VAL A 23 -21.59 11.01 5.91
N GLY A 24 -20.92 12.12 6.23
CA GLY A 24 -21.25 13.05 7.31
C GLY A 24 -20.54 14.39 7.06
N GLU A 25 -21.32 15.48 6.94
CA GLU A 25 -20.93 16.91 6.77
C GLU A 25 -19.58 17.26 6.10
N ARG A 26 -19.23 16.64 4.96
CA ARG A 26 -18.10 16.94 4.02
C ARG A 26 -16.88 16.03 4.15
N LEU A 27 -17.07 14.72 3.97
CA LEU A 27 -15.95 13.79 3.90
C LEU A 27 -16.07 12.90 2.65
N VAL A 28 -15.16 13.05 1.70
CA VAL A 28 -15.05 12.10 0.58
C VAL A 28 -13.65 11.53 0.60
N PHE A 29 -13.55 10.28 1.04
CA PHE A 29 -12.37 9.49 0.78
C PHE A 29 -12.56 8.74 -0.53
N VAL A 30 -11.54 8.82 -1.36
CA VAL A 30 -11.47 8.15 -2.65
C VAL A 30 -10.14 7.44 -2.64
N GLN A 31 -10.17 6.14 -2.84
CA GLN A 31 -8.96 5.34 -2.96
C GLN A 31 -8.79 4.89 -4.41
N TYR A 32 -7.52 4.87 -4.84
CA TYR A 32 -7.08 4.24 -6.07
C TYR A 32 -5.75 3.57 -5.79
N ALA A 33 -5.63 2.32 -6.21
CA ALA A 33 -4.40 1.57 -6.27
C ALA A 33 -4.25 1.05 -7.70
N ASP A 34 -3.16 1.40 -8.38
CA ASP A 34 -2.87 0.86 -9.70
C ASP A 34 -1.96 -0.36 -9.66
N GLY A 35 -1.71 -0.95 -10.83
CA GLY A 35 -0.79 -2.08 -10.95
C GLY A 35 0.62 -1.74 -10.45
N SER A 36 1.02 -0.46 -10.58
CA SER A 36 2.28 0.09 -10.05
C SER A 36 2.25 0.09 -8.52
N TYR A 37 1.22 0.63 -7.89
CA TYR A 37 1.05 0.57 -6.43
C TYR A 37 1.01 -0.86 -5.88
N ASN A 38 0.31 -1.79 -6.56
CA ASN A 38 0.32 -3.19 -6.14
C ASN A 38 1.73 -3.79 -6.22
N ALA A 39 2.50 -3.48 -7.27
CA ALA A 39 3.89 -3.88 -7.38
C ALA A 39 4.77 -3.23 -6.30
N PHE A 40 4.51 -1.96 -5.97
CA PHE A 40 5.18 -1.26 -4.87
C PHE A 40 4.86 -1.91 -3.52
N MET A 41 3.62 -2.32 -3.26
CA MET A 41 3.26 -3.04 -2.04
C MET A 41 3.92 -4.43 -1.97
N LEU A 42 4.08 -5.11 -3.10
CA LEU A 42 4.89 -6.33 -3.16
C LEU A 42 6.35 -6.03 -2.79
N ALA A 43 6.94 -4.98 -3.39
CA ALA A 43 8.30 -4.55 -3.11
C ALA A 43 8.51 -4.15 -1.65
N ALA A 44 7.55 -3.44 -1.05
CA ALA A 44 7.57 -3.09 0.37
C ALA A 44 7.49 -4.32 1.27
N ASN A 45 6.65 -5.30 0.94
CA ASN A 45 6.62 -6.57 1.68
C ASN A 45 7.95 -7.32 1.54
N MET A 46 8.53 -7.37 0.35
CA MET A 46 9.86 -7.97 0.13
C MET A 46 10.93 -7.27 0.97
N ALA A 47 10.96 -5.94 0.96
CA ALA A 47 11.89 -5.16 1.78
C ALA A 47 11.71 -5.47 3.28
N ASN A 48 10.46 -5.59 3.73
CA ASN A 48 10.15 -5.81 5.14
C ASN A 48 10.31 -7.25 5.64
N THR A 49 10.35 -8.24 4.76
CA THR A 49 10.32 -9.67 5.15
C THR A 49 11.49 -10.47 4.62
N LEU A 50 12.00 -10.16 3.42
CA LEU A 50 13.15 -10.84 2.83
C LEU A 50 14.44 -10.05 2.95
N VAL A 51 14.40 -8.72 2.82
CA VAL A 51 15.62 -7.89 2.81
C VAL A 51 16.01 -7.48 4.22
N MET A 52 15.04 -6.94 4.97
CA MET A 52 15.19 -6.53 6.35
C MET A 52 14.05 -7.16 7.17
N PRO A 53 14.08 -8.47 7.45
CA PRO A 53 13.10 -9.09 8.33
C PRO A 53 13.12 -8.40 9.70
N PRO A 54 11.99 -8.29 10.40
CA PRO A 54 11.95 -7.71 11.73
C PRO A 54 12.72 -8.63 12.69
N VAL A 55 13.84 -8.12 13.22
CA VAL A 55 14.74 -8.80 14.17
C VAL A 55 14.74 -8.13 15.55
N GLY A 56 14.16 -6.94 15.72
CA GLY A 56 14.02 -6.30 17.03
C GLY A 56 13.49 -4.86 17.03
N GLU A 57 13.62 -4.19 18.18
CA GLU A 57 13.10 -2.83 18.41
C GLU A 57 13.77 -1.75 17.54
N CYS A 58 14.96 -2.00 17.00
CA CYS A 58 15.65 -1.08 16.10
C CYS A 58 14.98 -0.94 14.72
N ASP A 59 14.12 -1.90 14.35
CA ASP A 59 13.44 -1.93 13.04
C ASP A 59 12.37 -0.87 12.88
N THR A 60 11.88 -0.29 13.97
CA THR A 60 10.85 0.76 13.96
C THR A 60 11.42 2.18 14.02
N THR A 61 12.75 2.32 13.97
CA THR A 61 13.38 3.65 13.97
C THR A 61 13.13 4.37 12.64
N PRO A 62 13.06 5.71 12.63
CA PRO A 62 12.90 6.48 11.38
C PRO A 62 13.96 6.17 10.33
N GLY A 63 15.20 5.93 10.76
CA GLY A 63 16.29 5.52 9.87
C GLY A 63 16.05 4.15 9.21
N ALA A 64 15.61 3.15 9.98
CA ALA A 64 15.27 1.83 9.44
C ALA A 64 14.09 1.90 8.44
N ILE A 65 13.07 2.71 8.76
CA ILE A 65 11.92 2.94 7.86
C ILE A 65 12.38 3.60 6.55
N LEU A 66 13.27 4.59 6.62
CA LEU A 66 13.81 5.25 5.44
C LEU A 66 14.59 4.29 4.54
N VAL A 67 15.43 3.43 5.11
CA VAL A 67 16.17 2.40 4.36
C VAL A 67 15.22 1.39 3.72
N ARG A 68 14.24 0.87 4.47
CA ARG A 68 13.21 -0.06 3.94
C ARG A 68 12.44 0.56 2.77
N ASN A 69 12.09 1.84 2.87
CA ASN A 69 11.41 2.56 1.80
C ASN A 69 12.31 2.77 0.57
N ALA A 70 13.59 3.05 0.76
CA ALA A 70 14.56 3.16 -0.34
C ALA A 70 14.70 1.83 -1.09
N PHE A 71 14.83 0.71 -0.36
CA PHE A 71 14.87 -0.63 -0.95
C PHE A 71 13.58 -0.98 -1.69
N ALA A 72 12.42 -0.73 -1.09
CA ALA A 72 11.13 -0.95 -1.74
C ALA A 72 10.98 -0.13 -3.03
N GLY A 73 11.42 1.14 -3.00
CA GLY A 73 11.43 2.02 -4.16
C GLY A 73 12.31 1.48 -5.30
N HIS A 74 13.53 1.05 -4.99
CA HIS A 74 14.45 0.50 -5.98
C HIS A 74 13.95 -0.84 -6.56
N ILE A 75 13.45 -1.76 -5.73
CA ILE A 75 12.82 -3.01 -6.20
C ILE A 75 11.63 -2.71 -7.11
N HIS A 76 10.77 -1.77 -6.74
CA HIS A 76 9.62 -1.39 -7.54
C HIS A 76 10.01 -0.80 -8.90
N ALA A 77 11.05 0.05 -8.93
CA ALA A 77 11.48 0.74 -10.14
C ALA A 77 12.23 -0.17 -11.12
N GLU A 78 13.06 -1.09 -10.62
CA GLU A 78 14.07 -1.76 -11.45
C GLU A 78 13.98 -3.29 -11.48
N ALA A 79 13.29 -3.94 -10.52
CA ALA A 79 13.27 -5.38 -10.45
C ALA A 79 12.46 -6.01 -11.61
N PRO A 80 12.97 -7.07 -12.25
CA PRO A 80 12.26 -7.76 -13.31
C PRO A 80 11.04 -8.53 -12.74
N PRO A 81 10.01 -8.79 -13.56
CA PRO A 81 8.81 -9.55 -13.14
C PRO A 81 9.11 -10.92 -12.53
N SER A 82 10.25 -11.53 -12.85
CA SER A 82 10.70 -12.80 -12.27
C SER A 82 10.96 -12.71 -10.77
N VAL A 83 11.46 -11.58 -10.27
CA VAL A 83 11.71 -11.34 -8.84
C VAL A 83 10.38 -11.33 -8.07
N PHE A 84 9.40 -10.56 -8.54
CA PHE A 84 8.05 -10.55 -7.98
C PHE A 84 7.37 -11.92 -8.08
N GLY A 85 7.53 -12.60 -9.21
CA GLY A 85 6.98 -13.93 -9.43
C GLY A 85 7.49 -14.98 -8.45
N ALA A 86 8.79 -14.96 -8.14
CA ALA A 86 9.40 -15.85 -7.16
C ALA A 86 8.86 -15.59 -5.75
N PHE A 87 8.76 -14.31 -5.34
CA PHE A 87 8.19 -13.94 -4.04
C PHE A 87 6.72 -14.35 -3.89
N VAL A 88 5.90 -14.09 -4.92
CA VAL A 88 4.48 -14.52 -4.92
C VAL A 88 4.36 -16.04 -4.88
N ALA A 89 5.24 -16.77 -5.54
CA ALA A 89 5.27 -18.24 -5.47
C ALA A 89 5.61 -18.72 -4.05
N ALA A 90 6.57 -18.08 -3.37
CA ALA A 90 6.91 -18.37 -1.98
C ALA A 90 5.73 -18.12 -1.03
N CYS A 91 4.99 -17.02 -1.20
CA CYS A 91 3.79 -16.74 -0.41
C CYS A 91 2.68 -17.77 -0.66
N ARG A 92 2.48 -18.22 -1.90
CA ARG A 92 1.42 -19.19 -2.26
C ARG A 92 1.72 -20.60 -1.78
N LYS A 93 2.99 -20.98 -1.73
CA LYS A 93 3.44 -22.28 -1.23
C LYS A 93 4.60 -22.09 -0.24
N PRO A 94 4.31 -21.60 0.98
CA PRO A 94 5.34 -21.34 1.98
C PRO A 94 6.17 -22.58 2.28
N SER A 95 7.49 -22.45 2.16
CA SER A 95 8.46 -23.52 2.37
C SER A 95 9.87 -22.93 2.35
N ALA A 96 10.84 -23.67 2.91
CA ALA A 96 12.26 -23.30 2.84
C ALA A 96 12.72 -23.07 1.39
N ASP A 97 12.37 -23.98 0.49
CA ASP A 97 12.72 -23.89 -0.94
C ASP A 97 12.07 -22.69 -1.62
N GLY A 98 10.86 -22.31 -1.19
CA GLY A 98 10.19 -21.10 -1.66
C GLY A 98 10.97 -19.83 -1.30
N ILE A 99 11.43 -19.73 -0.05
CA ILE A 99 12.25 -18.60 0.42
C ILE A 99 13.59 -18.55 -0.30
N ARG A 100 14.30 -19.69 -0.40
CA ARG A 100 15.54 -19.80 -1.16
C ARG A 100 15.37 -19.40 -2.62
N GLY A 101 14.26 -19.79 -3.25
CA GLY A 101 13.91 -19.39 -4.60
C GLY A 101 13.71 -17.88 -4.75
N ALA A 102 13.10 -17.23 -3.75
CA ALA A 102 12.94 -15.78 -3.73
C ALA A 102 14.29 -15.05 -3.54
N TYR A 103 15.15 -15.52 -2.64
CA TYR A 103 16.51 -15.00 -2.48
C TYR A 103 17.34 -15.18 -3.75
N ALA A 104 17.32 -16.37 -4.37
CA ALA A 104 18.03 -16.63 -5.61
C ALA A 104 17.59 -15.69 -6.75
N ALA A 105 16.30 -15.36 -6.82
CA ALA A 105 15.79 -14.39 -7.79
C ALA A 105 16.28 -12.97 -7.49
N LEU A 106 16.25 -12.54 -6.22
CA LEU A 106 16.76 -11.23 -5.78
C LEU A 106 18.26 -11.09 -6.03
N SER A 107 19.07 -12.03 -5.54
CA SER A 107 20.53 -12.02 -5.73
C SER A 107 20.91 -12.14 -7.21
N GLY A 108 20.20 -12.98 -7.98
CA GLY A 108 20.44 -13.11 -9.42
C GLY A 108 20.11 -11.84 -10.20
N TRP A 109 19.13 -11.05 -9.76
CA TRP A 109 18.83 -9.74 -10.33
C TRP A 109 19.87 -8.68 -9.92
N LEU A 110 20.25 -8.64 -8.64
CA LEU A 110 21.22 -7.68 -8.12
C LEU A 110 22.63 -7.94 -8.66
N GLY A 111 22.96 -9.19 -8.98
CA GLY A 111 24.19 -9.60 -9.66
C GLY A 111 25.46 -9.00 -9.02
N ASP A 112 26.50 -8.82 -9.84
CA ASP A 112 27.79 -8.34 -9.33
C ASP A 112 27.92 -6.80 -9.26
N ARG A 113 26.95 -6.01 -9.74
CA ARG A 113 27.05 -4.53 -9.77
C ARG A 113 25.70 -3.83 -9.72
N PRO A 114 25.09 -3.70 -8.53
CA PRO A 114 24.17 -2.60 -8.30
C PRO A 114 24.87 -1.25 -8.53
N GLU A 115 24.34 -0.37 -9.39
CA GLU A 115 24.85 1.00 -9.50
C GLU A 115 24.17 1.89 -8.43
N GLY A 116 24.97 2.45 -7.52
CA GLY A 116 24.55 3.44 -6.54
C GLY A 116 24.24 2.89 -5.13
N ASP A 117 24.31 3.78 -4.15
CA ASP A 117 24.29 3.45 -2.71
C ASP A 117 23.10 2.59 -2.27
N VAL A 118 21.90 2.87 -2.82
CA VAL A 118 20.68 2.10 -2.47
C VAL A 118 20.76 0.67 -2.97
N ALA A 119 21.25 0.49 -4.18
CA ALA A 119 21.35 -0.82 -4.82
C ALA A 119 22.47 -1.66 -4.16
N GLU A 120 23.59 -1.03 -3.79
CA GLU A 120 24.67 -1.66 -3.03
C GLU A 120 24.20 -2.07 -1.62
N GLY A 121 23.51 -1.17 -0.92
CA GLY A 121 22.93 -1.47 0.39
C GLY A 121 21.88 -2.59 0.33
N LEU A 122 21.08 -2.62 -0.73
CA LEU A 122 20.09 -3.68 -0.97
C LEU A 122 20.77 -5.03 -1.20
N ALA A 123 21.81 -5.08 -2.03
CA ALA A 123 22.56 -6.31 -2.28
C ALA A 123 23.20 -6.89 -1.02
N HIS A 124 23.84 -6.04 -0.20
CA HIS A 124 24.38 -6.46 1.10
C HIS A 124 23.27 -6.98 2.01
N SER A 125 22.16 -6.24 2.16
CA SER A 125 21.05 -6.65 3.05
C SER A 125 20.41 -7.96 2.61
N VAL A 126 20.28 -8.19 1.29
CA VAL A 126 19.78 -9.46 0.75
C VAL A 126 20.74 -10.61 1.08
N ALA A 127 22.05 -10.42 0.95
CA ALA A 127 23.05 -11.43 1.27
C ALA A 127 23.04 -11.77 2.76
N ASP A 128 23.11 -10.76 3.62
CA ASP A 128 23.08 -10.91 5.08
C ASP A 128 21.79 -11.60 5.54
N SER A 129 20.64 -11.20 4.98
CA SER A 129 19.36 -11.79 5.34
C SER A 129 19.22 -13.25 4.86
N ALA A 130 19.78 -13.59 3.69
CA ALA A 130 19.81 -14.96 3.20
C ALA A 130 20.69 -15.87 4.08
N GLU A 131 21.86 -15.38 4.51
CA GLU A 131 22.72 -16.10 5.45
C GLU A 131 21.99 -16.31 6.79
N PHE A 132 21.39 -15.25 7.34
CA PHE A 132 20.62 -15.32 8.58
C PHE A 132 19.45 -16.31 8.51
N PHE A 133 18.76 -16.39 7.36
CA PHE A 133 17.69 -17.38 7.14
C PHE A 133 18.20 -18.82 7.27
N GLU A 134 19.37 -19.13 6.70
CA GLU A 134 19.97 -20.46 6.80
C GLU A 134 20.43 -20.77 8.24
N GLU A 135 21.00 -19.79 8.95
CA GLU A 135 21.43 -19.93 10.35
C GLU A 135 20.27 -20.25 11.31
N LEU A 136 19.08 -19.70 11.06
CA LEU A 136 17.89 -19.93 11.88
C LEU A 136 17.29 -21.34 11.78
N GLY A 137 17.77 -22.16 10.84
CA GLY A 137 17.26 -23.50 10.60
C GLY A 137 15.99 -23.47 9.73
N PRO A 138 16.13 -23.45 8.40
CA PRO A 138 15.06 -23.16 7.45
C PRO A 138 14.01 -24.28 7.34
N ASP A 139 14.31 -25.48 7.82
CA ASP A 139 13.38 -26.62 7.82
C ASP A 139 12.21 -26.45 8.80
N ARG A 140 12.30 -25.49 9.73
CA ARG A 140 11.24 -25.20 10.70
C ARG A 140 10.20 -24.29 10.07
N GLU A 141 8.92 -24.63 10.27
CA GLU A 141 7.80 -23.80 9.84
C GLU A 141 7.83 -22.39 10.42
N SER A 142 8.18 -22.27 11.71
CA SER A 142 8.35 -20.97 12.35
C SER A 142 9.41 -20.10 11.66
N THR A 143 10.44 -20.71 11.07
CA THR A 143 11.54 -19.98 10.43
C THR A 143 11.10 -19.34 9.13
N TRP A 144 10.64 -20.13 8.14
CA TRP A 144 10.24 -19.55 6.86
C TRP A 144 9.00 -18.65 6.96
N ARG A 145 8.18 -18.78 8.00
CA ARG A 145 7.07 -17.84 8.26
C ARG A 145 7.54 -16.43 8.62
N MET A 146 8.70 -16.26 9.25
CA MET A 146 9.24 -14.94 9.58
C MET A 146 9.64 -14.13 8.34
N PHE A 147 9.93 -14.83 7.24
CA PHE A 147 10.41 -14.25 5.98
C PHE A 147 9.29 -14.07 4.94
N LEU A 148 8.04 -14.20 5.36
CA LEU A 148 6.86 -13.96 4.54
C LEU A 148 5.92 -12.98 5.25
N PRO A 149 5.13 -12.19 4.50
CA PRO A 149 4.17 -11.28 5.11
C PRO A 149 3.08 -12.07 5.83
N LEU A 150 2.59 -11.60 6.97
CA LEU A 150 1.49 -12.29 7.67
C LEU A 150 0.24 -12.35 6.78
N PRO A 151 -0.33 -13.54 6.50
CA PRO A 151 -1.56 -13.63 5.71
C PRO A 151 -2.78 -13.23 6.53
N ASP A 152 -3.78 -12.66 5.88
CA ASP A 152 -5.14 -12.50 6.42
C ASP A 152 -5.95 -13.77 6.20
N ASP A 153 -6.89 -14.11 7.09
CA ASP A 153 -7.79 -15.25 6.85
C ASP A 153 -9.09 -14.81 6.17
N ASN A 154 -9.51 -15.53 5.12
CA ASN A 154 -10.84 -15.31 4.53
C ASN A 154 -11.97 -16.02 5.32
N LYS A 155 -13.22 -15.85 4.88
CA LYS A 155 -14.42 -16.49 5.48
C LYS A 155 -14.37 -18.03 5.58
N ARG A 156 -13.44 -18.68 4.87
CA ARG A 156 -13.22 -20.13 4.87
C ARG A 156 -11.97 -20.54 5.66
N GLY A 157 -11.33 -19.62 6.38
CA GLY A 157 -10.07 -19.85 7.10
C GLY A 157 -8.88 -20.11 6.17
N GLN A 158 -8.94 -19.65 4.92
CA GLN A 158 -7.82 -19.78 3.99
C GLN A 158 -6.99 -18.49 3.99
N PRO A 159 -5.64 -18.61 4.00
CA PRO A 159 -4.77 -17.44 4.01
C PRO A 159 -4.84 -16.69 2.68
N VAL A 160 -5.10 -15.40 2.78
CA VAL A 160 -5.06 -14.40 1.71
C VAL A 160 -3.84 -13.54 1.93
N TRP A 161 -2.89 -13.66 1.01
CA TRP A 161 -1.62 -12.96 1.10
C TRP A 161 -1.71 -11.63 0.37
N MET A 162 -1.32 -10.55 1.05
CA MET A 162 -1.15 -9.22 0.48
C MET A 162 -2.44 -8.71 -0.16
N LEU A 163 -3.51 -8.57 0.63
CA LEU A 163 -4.69 -7.85 0.20
C LEU A 163 -4.29 -6.40 -0.08
N PRO A 164 -4.41 -5.93 -1.34
CA PRO A 164 -4.25 -4.51 -1.60
C PRO A 164 -5.30 -3.78 -0.77
N ASN A 165 -4.94 -2.64 -0.18
CA ASN A 165 -5.84 -1.64 0.42
C ASN A 165 -6.33 -1.85 1.85
N LEU A 166 -5.91 -2.91 2.56
CA LEU A 166 -6.29 -3.07 3.97
C LEU A 166 -5.83 -1.89 4.84
N THR A 167 -4.62 -1.39 4.55
CA THR A 167 -4.02 -0.21 5.19
C THR A 167 -4.76 1.08 4.88
N SER A 168 -5.55 1.14 3.81
CA SER A 168 -6.24 2.36 3.42
C SER A 168 -7.54 2.58 4.18
N LEU A 169 -8.30 1.50 4.47
CA LEU A 169 -9.47 1.61 5.35
C LEU A 169 -9.04 2.12 6.73
N THR A 170 -8.02 1.50 7.32
CA THR A 170 -7.55 1.86 8.66
C THR A 170 -6.93 3.26 8.68
N ASN A 171 -6.22 3.67 7.63
CA ASN A 171 -5.71 5.04 7.51
C ASN A 171 -6.82 6.08 7.35
N ILE A 172 -7.82 5.83 6.51
CA ILE A 172 -9.01 6.68 6.39
C ILE A 172 -9.71 6.78 7.75
N TYR A 173 -9.87 5.67 8.44
CA TYR A 173 -10.51 5.65 9.75
C TYR A 173 -9.71 6.44 10.81
N ALA A 174 -8.39 6.33 10.82
CA ALA A 174 -7.52 7.13 11.69
C ALA A 174 -7.57 8.64 11.37
N ARG A 175 -7.75 9.03 10.10
CA ARG A 175 -7.98 10.43 9.71
C ARG A 175 -9.32 10.96 10.20
N VAL A 176 -10.37 10.14 10.15
CA VAL A 176 -11.68 10.46 10.73
C VAL A 176 -11.55 10.64 12.24
N ASN A 177 -10.81 9.74 12.88
CA ASN A 177 -10.53 9.81 14.30
C ASN A 177 -9.82 11.10 14.70
N LEU A 178 -8.83 11.52 13.92
CA LEU A 178 -8.18 12.84 14.06
C LEU A 178 -9.21 13.98 13.98
N ARG A 179 -10.06 13.99 12.95
CA ARG A 179 -11.10 15.01 12.75
C ARG A 179 -12.08 15.09 13.93
N HIS A 180 -12.48 13.94 14.45
CA HIS A 180 -13.42 13.82 15.55
C HIS A 180 -12.75 13.87 16.93
N ARG A 181 -11.43 14.13 16.98
CA ARG A 181 -10.63 14.20 18.22
C ARG A 181 -10.90 12.97 19.10
N ARG A 182 -10.73 11.78 18.50
CA ARG A 182 -10.86 10.45 19.14
C ARG A 182 -12.27 10.00 19.49
N ARG A 183 -13.28 10.86 19.33
CA ARG A 183 -14.69 10.60 19.67
C ARG A 183 -15.53 10.25 18.45
N VAL A 184 -15.31 9.04 17.95
CA VAL A 184 -15.95 8.52 16.73
C VAL A 184 -17.20 7.68 16.98
N GLY A 185 -17.71 7.60 18.21
CA GLY A 185 -18.87 6.75 18.56
C GLY A 185 -20.17 7.11 17.84
N GLY A 186 -20.31 8.35 17.39
CA GLY A 186 -21.42 8.81 16.54
C GLY A 186 -21.20 8.66 15.03
N VAL A 187 -20.05 8.15 14.61
CA VAL A 187 -19.68 8.04 13.19
C VAL A 187 -20.08 6.66 12.66
N THR A 188 -20.62 6.64 11.44
CA THR A 188 -20.86 5.41 10.68
C THR A 188 -20.02 5.43 9.41
N LEU A 189 -19.13 4.44 9.27
CA LEU A 189 -18.38 4.18 8.06
C LEU A 189 -19.25 3.36 7.10
N LEU A 190 -19.44 3.87 5.88
CA LEU A 190 -20.20 3.19 4.83
C LEU A 190 -19.24 2.64 3.78
N HIS A 191 -19.37 1.35 3.49
CA HIS A 191 -18.58 0.67 2.48
C HIS A 191 -19.51 -0.01 1.48
N ASP A 192 -19.10 -0.09 0.21
CA ASP A 192 -19.83 -0.93 -0.75
C ASP A 192 -19.73 -2.39 -0.34
N ARG A 193 -20.76 -3.19 -0.62
CA ARG A 193 -20.79 -4.61 -0.23
C ARG A 193 -19.71 -5.38 -0.98
N GLN A 194 -18.87 -6.12 -0.26
CA GLN A 194 -17.87 -7.01 -0.84
C GLN A 194 -18.07 -8.44 -0.32
N ASP A 195 -18.71 -9.29 -1.13
CA ASP A 195 -19.12 -10.64 -0.73
C ASP A 195 -18.00 -11.50 -0.11
N HIS A 196 -16.74 -11.21 -0.44
CA HIS A 196 -15.57 -11.98 0.00
C HIS A 196 -14.69 -11.30 1.07
N PHE A 197 -14.83 -9.99 1.32
CA PHE A 197 -13.83 -9.24 2.11
C PHE A 197 -14.40 -8.49 3.32
N ASP A 198 -15.72 -8.45 3.48
CA ASP A 198 -16.37 -7.73 4.60
C ASP A 198 -15.78 -8.08 5.98
N ASP A 199 -15.52 -9.37 6.24
CA ASP A 199 -14.99 -9.83 7.53
C ASP A 199 -13.53 -9.41 7.76
N ILE A 200 -12.74 -9.36 6.69
CA ILE A 200 -11.35 -8.89 6.74
C ILE A 200 -11.33 -7.39 7.04
N LEU A 201 -12.15 -6.60 6.34
CA LEU A 201 -12.27 -5.16 6.59
C LEU A 201 -12.74 -4.86 8.03
N ARG A 202 -13.67 -5.66 8.57
CA ARG A 202 -14.06 -5.60 9.99
C ARG A 202 -12.88 -5.94 10.91
N ALA A 203 -12.17 -7.02 10.65
CA ALA A 203 -11.03 -7.46 11.44
C ALA A 203 -9.92 -6.40 11.48
N SER A 204 -9.62 -5.75 10.35
CA SER A 204 -8.61 -4.71 10.26
C SER A 204 -9.00 -3.42 10.96
N LYS A 205 -10.26 -3.00 10.84
CA LYS A 205 -10.80 -1.89 11.65
C LYS A 205 -10.63 -2.19 13.13
N SER A 206 -11.06 -3.36 13.59
CA SER A 206 -10.90 -3.76 14.99
C SER A 206 -9.43 -3.91 15.41
N GLY A 207 -8.54 -4.29 14.49
CA GLY A 207 -7.10 -4.29 14.70
C GLY A 207 -6.56 -2.89 14.96
N ALA A 208 -6.95 -1.91 14.14
CA ALA A 208 -6.61 -0.49 14.33
C ALA A 208 -7.07 0.05 15.69
N GLU A 209 -8.28 -0.31 16.13
CA GLU A 209 -8.80 0.10 17.44
C GLU A 209 -8.01 -0.52 18.61
N ARG A 210 -7.48 -1.72 18.44
CA ARG A 210 -6.69 -2.43 19.47
C ARG A 210 -5.24 -1.98 19.54
N LEU A 211 -4.66 -1.43 18.48
CA LEU A 211 -3.28 -0.90 18.46
C LEU A 211 -3.05 0.11 19.60
N ALA A 212 -4.02 1.02 19.81
CA ALA A 212 -4.00 1.98 20.92
C ALA A 212 -3.99 1.32 22.30
N VAL A 213 -4.84 0.31 22.48
CA VAL A 213 -4.98 -0.43 23.75
C VAL A 213 -3.72 -1.22 24.07
N ALA A 214 -2.99 -1.69 23.06
CA ALA A 214 -1.73 -2.40 23.21
C ALA A 214 -0.53 -1.48 23.55
N GLY A 215 -0.76 -0.16 23.70
CA GLY A 215 0.32 0.81 23.93
C GLY A 215 1.22 1.02 22.72
N GLN A 216 0.80 0.54 21.55
CA GLN A 216 1.52 0.73 20.29
C GLN A 216 1.02 2.02 19.64
N THR A 217 1.79 3.10 19.82
CA THR A 217 1.53 4.37 19.14
C THR A 217 2.21 4.37 17.79
N MET A 218 1.41 4.45 16.71
CA MET A 218 1.92 4.67 15.37
C MET A 218 1.83 6.16 15.04
N GLU A 219 2.97 6.81 14.82
CA GLU A 219 3.01 8.19 14.33
C GLU A 219 2.83 8.17 12.81
N VAL A 220 1.62 8.50 12.35
CA VAL A 220 1.32 8.65 10.92
C VAL A 220 0.93 10.09 10.66
N PRO A 221 1.60 10.80 9.74
CA PRO A 221 1.22 12.17 9.39
C PRO A 221 -0.26 12.26 9.02
N HIS A 222 -0.96 13.24 9.59
CA HIS A 222 -2.36 13.54 9.29
C HIS A 222 -3.38 12.46 9.67
N ALA A 223 -3.01 11.47 10.50
CA ALA A 223 -3.90 10.43 10.98
C ALA A 223 -3.68 10.16 12.48
N ASP A 224 -4.74 9.85 13.23
CA ASP A 224 -4.66 9.52 14.65
C ASP A 224 -5.19 8.09 14.89
N TYR A 225 -4.28 7.18 15.23
CA TYR A 225 -4.60 5.78 15.53
C TYR A 225 -4.98 5.54 17.01
N MET A 226 -5.06 6.59 17.83
CA MET A 226 -5.56 6.51 19.22
C MET A 226 -7.07 6.68 19.26
N PHE A 227 -7.81 5.58 19.32
CA PHE A 227 -9.27 5.59 19.38
C PHE A 227 -9.75 5.59 20.85
N GLU A 228 -10.58 6.57 21.23
CA GLU A 228 -11.28 6.57 22.53
C GLU A 228 -12.69 5.97 22.42
N GLU A 229 -13.28 6.03 21.23
CA GLU A 229 -14.59 5.46 20.89
C GLU A 229 -14.49 4.64 19.60
N GLN A 230 -15.55 3.89 19.27
CA GLN A 230 -15.60 3.03 18.08
C GLN A 230 -16.70 3.48 17.13
N ALA A 231 -16.35 3.74 15.87
CA ALA A 231 -17.33 3.98 14.81
C ALA A 231 -18.00 2.68 14.37
N ALA A 232 -19.23 2.76 13.88
CA ALA A 232 -19.88 1.63 13.20
C ALA A 232 -19.27 1.43 11.79
N LEU A 233 -19.15 0.20 11.32
CA LEU A 233 -18.82 -0.13 9.91
C LEU A 233 -19.96 -0.92 9.29
N THR A 234 -20.57 -0.33 8.25
CA THR A 234 -21.75 -0.88 7.57
C THR A 234 -21.48 -1.06 6.08
N PHE A 235 -21.80 -2.25 5.58
CA PHE A 235 -21.76 -2.56 4.16
C PHE A 235 -23.13 -2.30 3.55
N VAL A 236 -23.18 -1.37 2.60
CA VAL A 236 -24.40 -0.94 1.93
C VAL A 236 -24.36 -1.32 0.46
N ASP A 237 -25.53 -1.29 -0.17
CA ASP A 237 -25.64 -1.55 -1.60
C ASP A 237 -24.96 -0.44 -2.41
N SER A 238 -24.30 -0.80 -3.51
CA SER A 238 -23.71 0.14 -4.50
C SER A 238 -24.68 1.21 -5.00
N SER A 239 -26.00 0.98 -4.89
CA SER A 239 -27.03 1.97 -5.22
C SER A 239 -27.15 3.12 -4.22
N SER A 240 -26.55 3.00 -3.03
CA SER A 240 -26.57 4.03 -1.98
C SER A 240 -25.99 5.36 -2.49
N PRO A 241 -26.64 6.51 -2.22
CA PRO A 241 -26.16 7.82 -2.68
C PRO A 241 -24.71 8.12 -2.27
N GLY A 242 -24.32 7.74 -1.05
CA GLY A 242 -22.95 7.91 -0.56
C GLY A 242 -21.93 7.09 -1.37
N VAL A 243 -22.21 5.81 -1.58
CA VAL A 243 -21.35 4.92 -2.36
C VAL A 243 -21.23 5.40 -3.80
N ARG A 244 -22.36 5.77 -4.44
CA ARG A 244 -22.35 6.34 -5.81
C ARG A 244 -21.53 7.62 -5.92
N ALA A 245 -21.62 8.51 -4.93
CA ALA A 245 -20.84 9.73 -4.91
C ALA A 245 -19.34 9.43 -4.80
N ALA A 246 -18.95 8.49 -3.92
CA ALA A 246 -17.56 8.05 -3.82
C ALA A 246 -17.08 7.36 -5.10
N ASP A 247 -17.88 6.49 -5.71
CA ASP A 247 -17.54 5.82 -6.98
C ASP A 247 -17.34 6.80 -8.13
N LEU A 248 -18.15 7.86 -8.19
CA LEU A 248 -18.01 8.90 -9.21
C LEU A 248 -16.72 9.67 -9.01
N LEU A 249 -16.42 10.07 -7.77
CA LEU A 249 -15.21 10.82 -7.43
C LEU A 249 -13.96 9.96 -7.60
N ALA A 250 -14.01 8.69 -7.20
CA ALA A 250 -12.97 7.70 -7.45
C ALA A 250 -12.77 7.46 -8.93
N GLY A 251 -13.84 7.20 -9.68
CA GLY A 251 -13.79 7.06 -11.13
C GLY A 251 -13.14 8.25 -11.82
N PHE A 252 -13.46 9.47 -11.38
CA PHE A 252 -12.84 10.69 -11.87
C PHE A 252 -11.33 10.74 -11.58
N VAL A 253 -10.96 10.63 -10.30
CA VAL A 253 -9.56 10.68 -9.83
C VAL A 253 -8.72 9.60 -10.53
N MET A 254 -9.25 8.38 -10.62
CA MET A 254 -8.60 7.26 -11.32
C MET A 254 -8.29 7.59 -12.77
N ARG A 255 -9.29 8.10 -13.51
CA ARG A 255 -9.10 8.45 -14.92
C ARG A 255 -8.11 9.59 -15.09
N TYR A 256 -8.11 10.58 -14.18
CA TYR A 256 -7.14 11.66 -14.18
C TYR A 256 -5.72 11.12 -13.98
N VAL A 257 -5.48 10.40 -12.89
CA VAL A 257 -4.17 9.82 -12.58
C VAL A 257 -3.68 8.92 -13.72
N ARG A 258 -4.51 8.03 -14.26
CA ARG A 258 -4.12 7.19 -15.39
C ARG A 258 -3.74 7.97 -16.65
N THR A 259 -4.41 9.09 -16.91
CA THR A 259 -4.10 9.94 -18.05
C THR A 259 -2.76 10.64 -17.83
N VAL A 260 -2.47 11.09 -16.61
CA VAL A 260 -1.17 11.68 -16.27
C VAL A 260 -0.03 10.67 -16.37
N LEU A 261 -0.20 9.48 -15.80
CA LEU A 261 0.87 8.49 -15.68
C LEU A 261 1.12 7.72 -16.99
N TYR A 262 0.05 7.40 -17.72
CA TYR A 262 0.07 6.44 -18.84
C TYR A 262 -0.57 6.99 -20.12
N GLY A 263 -1.10 8.21 -20.09
CA GLY A 263 -1.69 8.83 -21.27
C GLY A 263 -0.62 9.23 -22.27
N GLY A 264 -0.88 9.01 -23.56
CA GLY A 264 -0.03 9.54 -24.63
C GLY A 264 -0.15 11.07 -24.81
N ALA A 265 -1.13 11.70 -24.14
CA ALA A 265 -1.35 13.13 -24.12
C ALA A 265 -1.76 13.57 -22.70
N PRO A 266 -1.39 14.80 -22.28
CA PRO A 266 -1.75 15.32 -20.97
C PRO A 266 -3.27 15.52 -20.85
N PRO A 267 -3.83 15.51 -19.62
CA PRO A 267 -5.21 15.89 -19.36
C PRO A 267 -5.56 17.27 -19.94
N THR A 268 -6.82 17.46 -20.33
CA THR A 268 -7.30 18.79 -20.73
C THR A 268 -7.28 19.75 -19.54
N SER A 269 -7.21 21.06 -19.79
CA SER A 269 -7.23 22.10 -18.75
C SER A 269 -8.48 22.03 -17.86
N GLU A 270 -9.63 21.70 -18.43
CA GLU A 270 -10.87 21.47 -17.70
C GLU A 270 -10.75 20.30 -16.72
N TYR A 271 -10.18 19.17 -17.18
CA TYR A 271 -9.99 17.99 -16.36
C TYR A 271 -9.00 18.25 -15.20
N THR A 272 -7.91 18.97 -15.50
CA THR A 272 -6.93 19.44 -14.50
C THR A 272 -7.54 20.39 -13.48
N ASN A 273 -8.39 21.33 -13.90
CA ASN A 273 -9.06 22.27 -13.00
C ASN A 273 -10.02 21.56 -12.03
N VAL A 274 -10.80 20.58 -12.51
CA VAL A 274 -11.67 19.77 -11.63
C VAL A 274 -10.84 18.99 -10.62
N TYR A 275 -9.75 18.34 -11.06
CA TYR A 275 -8.85 17.62 -10.16
C TYR A 275 -8.22 18.55 -9.10
N HIS A 276 -7.74 19.72 -9.51
CA HIS A 276 -7.19 20.72 -8.60
C HIS A 276 -8.23 21.19 -7.57
N ARG A 277 -9.47 21.47 -8.00
CA ARG A 277 -10.56 21.83 -7.09
C ARG A 277 -10.86 20.73 -6.08
N LEU A 278 -10.82 19.45 -6.47
CA LEU A 278 -10.98 18.34 -5.53
C LEU A 278 -9.86 18.30 -4.49
N LEU A 279 -8.62 18.56 -4.89
CA LEU A 279 -7.50 18.63 -3.94
C LEU A 279 -7.62 19.82 -2.98
N LEU A 280 -8.11 20.96 -3.45
CA LEU A 280 -8.37 22.14 -2.60
C LEU A 280 -9.44 21.91 -1.53
N LEU A 281 -10.27 20.86 -1.66
CA LEU A 281 -11.22 20.46 -0.60
C LEU A 281 -10.55 19.65 0.52
N SER A 282 -9.24 19.36 0.39
CA SER A 282 -8.50 18.60 1.40
C SER A 282 -7.90 19.54 2.45
N GLU A 283 -8.09 19.22 3.72
CA GLU A 283 -7.40 19.83 4.85
C GLU A 283 -6.71 18.71 5.64
N PRO A 284 -5.51 18.24 5.22
CA PRO A 284 -4.87 17.07 5.82
C PRO A 284 -4.61 17.22 7.31
N ALA A 285 -4.26 18.42 7.78
CA ALA A 285 -4.05 18.70 9.20
C ALA A 285 -5.31 18.43 10.07
N GLU A 286 -6.49 18.52 9.47
CA GLU A 286 -7.78 18.26 10.11
C GLU A 286 -8.32 16.86 9.76
N GLY A 287 -7.54 16.00 9.11
CA GLY A 287 -7.97 14.69 8.65
C GLY A 287 -8.87 14.71 7.42
N LEU A 288 -9.14 15.87 6.81
CA LEU A 288 -10.04 16.00 5.64
C LEU A 288 -9.28 15.81 4.33
N GLY A 289 -9.92 15.19 3.34
CA GLY A 289 -9.46 15.17 1.96
C GLY A 289 -9.40 13.81 1.28
N VAL A 290 -8.83 13.80 0.07
CA VAL A 290 -8.69 12.59 -0.75
C VAL A 290 -7.50 11.75 -0.25
N ASN A 291 -7.64 10.41 -0.27
CA ASN A 291 -6.55 9.48 0.07
C ASN A 291 -5.99 8.85 -1.21
N LEU A 292 -5.01 9.49 -1.84
CA LEU A 292 -4.37 8.96 -3.04
C LEU A 292 -3.29 7.95 -2.66
N VAL A 293 -3.47 6.72 -3.12
CA VAL A 293 -2.61 5.59 -2.76
C VAL A 293 -1.76 5.23 -3.99
N LEU A 294 -0.65 5.95 -4.13
CA LEU A 294 0.25 5.87 -5.28
C LEU A 294 1.66 5.48 -4.83
N SER A 295 2.45 4.90 -5.74
CA SER A 295 3.89 4.80 -5.53
C SER A 295 4.49 6.22 -5.36
N PRO A 296 5.63 6.37 -4.65
CA PRO A 296 6.28 7.68 -4.49
C PRO A 296 6.53 8.41 -5.82
N ASP A 297 7.02 7.69 -6.84
CA ASP A 297 7.29 8.25 -8.16
C ASP A 297 6.03 8.72 -8.88
N ASP A 298 4.96 7.91 -8.83
CA ASP A 298 3.69 8.26 -9.47
C ASP A 298 3.03 9.44 -8.76
N ARG A 299 3.17 9.52 -7.44
CA ARG A 299 2.73 10.68 -6.66
C ARG A 299 3.46 11.95 -7.12
N MET A 300 4.77 11.90 -7.32
CA MET A 300 5.54 13.04 -7.84
C MET A 300 5.07 13.48 -9.22
N LYS A 301 4.88 12.54 -10.16
CA LYS A 301 4.39 12.83 -11.52
C LYS A 301 3.01 13.48 -11.51
N VAL A 302 2.10 12.97 -10.67
CA VAL A 302 0.74 13.50 -10.54
C VAL A 302 0.74 14.92 -9.95
N HIS A 303 1.59 15.20 -8.95
CA HIS A 303 1.68 16.52 -8.35
C HIS A 303 2.43 17.54 -9.21
N ALA A 304 3.36 17.12 -10.07
CA ALA A 304 4.13 18.02 -10.94
C ALA A 304 3.26 18.81 -11.94
N LEU A 305 2.03 18.35 -12.21
CA LEU A 305 1.08 19.00 -13.10
C LEU A 305 0.11 19.94 -12.37
N LEU A 306 0.22 20.08 -11.05
CA LEU A 306 -0.56 21.04 -10.28
C LEU A 306 0.13 22.40 -10.35
N PRO A 307 -0.62 23.51 -10.57
CA PRO A 307 -0.05 24.83 -10.36
C PRO A 307 0.45 24.93 -8.91
N PRO A 308 1.55 25.67 -8.64
CA PRO A 308 1.98 25.89 -7.27
C PRO A 308 0.81 26.50 -6.48
N PRO A 309 0.47 25.96 -5.30
CA PRO A 309 -0.65 26.48 -4.53
C PRO A 309 -0.41 27.98 -4.22
N PRO A 310 -1.48 28.81 -4.16
CA PRO A 310 -1.35 30.21 -3.78
C PRO A 310 -0.85 30.42 -2.35
N PHE A 311 -0.79 29.34 -1.56
CA PHE A 311 -0.13 29.30 -0.25
C PHE A 311 0.93 28.21 -0.28
N LEU A 312 2.18 28.66 -0.25
CA LEU A 312 3.39 27.86 -0.22
C LEU A 312 3.47 27.13 1.14
N VAL A 313 2.71 26.05 1.32
CA VAL A 313 3.06 25.05 2.33
C VAL A 313 4.17 24.22 1.71
N ARG A 314 5.42 24.54 2.06
CA ARG A 314 6.54 23.61 1.88
C ARG A 314 6.09 22.29 2.51
N MET A 315 5.85 21.27 1.68
CA MET A 315 5.89 19.90 2.17
C MET A 315 7.35 19.64 2.53
N THR A 316 7.70 19.87 3.79
CA THR A 316 8.95 19.39 4.36
C THR A 316 8.83 17.88 4.46
N PHE A 317 9.70 17.19 3.74
CA PHE A 317 10.01 15.80 4.03
C PHE A 317 10.93 15.84 5.26
N GLU A 318 10.37 15.54 6.42
CA GLU A 318 11.08 15.15 7.64
C GLU A 318 10.55 13.78 8.07
#